data_AF-A0A960A6S4-F1
#
_entry.id   AF-A0A960A6S4-F1
#
_cell.length_a   1.000
_cell.length_b   1.000
_cell.length_c   1.000
_cell.angle_alpha   90.00
_cell.angle_beta   90.00
_cell.angle_gamma   90.00
#
_symmetry.space_group_name_H-M   'P 1'
#
loop_
_entity.id
_entity.type
_entity.pdbx_description
1 polymer ?
#
loop_
_entity_poly.entity_id
_entity_poly.type
_entity_poly.pdbx_seq_one_letter_code
_entity_poly.pdbx_strand_id
1 'polypeptide(L)'
;QMAYLKQWAPRSFNPLELKEPDLIAGAGTAVQGDAMDVVEQLDEVDLAYLDPPYNQHRYFTNYHVWETLIRWDAPEHYGIACKRVDARDDATKSVFNAKATMATAFADLLQRVRAEIVVVSYNDESWISRDEMVAALDAVGHEQVRILDFDYKRYVGAQIGIHSPTGQKVGEVKRLRNVEHVFIAGPTRRLAGLPVGLA
;
A
#
# COMPACT_ATOMS: atom_id res chain seq x y z
N GLN A 1 -13.36 1.28 9.62
CA GLN A 1 -13.94 1.75 8.34
C GLN A 1 -15.41 1.39 8.38
N MET A 2 -16.29 2.38 8.57
CA MET A 2 -17.75 2.17 8.53
C MET A 2 -18.31 3.24 7.59
N ALA A 3 -18.44 2.89 6.33
CA ALA A 3 -19.26 3.65 5.40
C ALA A 3 -20.29 2.67 4.84
N TYR A 4 -21.36 2.46 5.60
CA TYR A 4 -22.56 1.80 5.07
C TYR A 4 -23.36 2.88 4.36
N LEU A 5 -23.60 2.71 3.07
CA LEU A 5 -24.66 3.49 2.43
C LEU A 5 -25.98 3.00 3.04
N LYS A 6 -26.78 3.92 3.61
CA LYS A 6 -28.10 3.58 4.18
C LYS A 6 -29.05 2.99 3.13
N GLN A 7 -28.77 3.27 1.86
CA GLN A 7 -29.48 2.78 0.70
C GLN A 7 -28.45 2.44 -0.38
N TRP A 8 -28.74 1.44 -1.20
CA TRP A 8 -27.93 1.12 -2.36
C TRP A 8 -27.79 2.35 -3.27
N ALA A 9 -26.58 2.65 -3.71
CA ALA A 9 -26.38 3.70 -4.71
C ALA A 9 -27.07 3.28 -6.01
N PRO A 10 -27.75 4.17 -6.75
CA PRO A 10 -28.44 3.81 -8.00
C PRO A 10 -27.56 3.03 -8.99
N ARG A 11 -26.27 3.36 -9.08
CA ARG A 11 -25.28 2.65 -9.93
C ARG A 11 -25.08 1.17 -9.59
N SER A 12 -25.42 0.71 -8.39
CA SER A 12 -25.27 -0.69 -7.99
C SER A 12 -26.31 -1.62 -8.62
N PHE A 13 -27.37 -1.06 -9.20
CA PHE A 13 -28.38 -1.80 -9.97
C PHE A 13 -28.02 -1.91 -11.45
N ASN A 14 -26.95 -1.26 -11.91
CA ASN A 14 -26.50 -1.38 -13.29
C ASN A 14 -25.94 -2.80 -13.53
N PRO A 15 -26.13 -3.38 -14.72
CA PRO A 15 -25.44 -4.62 -15.10
C PRO A 15 -23.93 -4.50 -14.90
N LEU A 16 -23.31 -5.56 -14.37
CA LEU A 16 -21.86 -5.65 -14.28
C LEU A 16 -21.29 -6.01 -15.66
N GLU A 17 -20.56 -5.09 -16.26
CA GLU A 17 -19.80 -5.34 -17.48
C GLU A 17 -18.34 -5.62 -17.12
N LEU A 18 -17.89 -6.85 -17.35
CA LEU A 18 -16.48 -7.22 -17.22
C LEU A 18 -15.78 -6.90 -18.55
N LYS A 19 -14.78 -6.03 -18.51
CA LYS A 19 -13.93 -5.71 -19.65
C LYS A 19 -12.59 -6.37 -19.42
N GLU A 20 -12.18 -7.22 -20.36
CA GLU A 20 -10.82 -7.73 -20.38
C GLU A 20 -9.86 -6.55 -20.60
N PRO A 21 -8.84 -6.37 -19.74
CA PRO A 21 -7.83 -5.35 -19.96
C PRO A 21 -6.98 -5.71 -21.18
N ASP A 22 -6.46 -4.71 -21.88
CA ASP A 22 -5.47 -4.92 -22.94
C ASP A 22 -4.24 -5.62 -22.34
N LEU A 23 -4.02 -6.87 -22.73
CA LEU A 23 -2.86 -7.63 -22.29
C LEU A 23 -1.63 -7.14 -23.05
N ILE A 24 -0.66 -6.63 -22.31
CA ILE A 24 0.64 -6.27 -22.86
C ILE A 24 1.43 -7.55 -23.07
N ALA A 25 1.97 -7.76 -24.28
CA ALA A 25 2.82 -8.91 -24.57
C ALA A 25 4.11 -8.85 -23.72
N GLY A 26 4.44 -9.95 -23.04
CA GLY A 26 5.67 -10.05 -22.24
C GLY A 26 5.69 -11.29 -21.35
N ALA A 27 6.89 -11.69 -20.92
CA ALA A 27 7.13 -12.85 -20.06
C ALA A 27 6.98 -12.51 -18.56
N GLY A 28 5.92 -11.78 -18.20
CA GLY A 28 5.64 -11.43 -16.81
C GLY A 28 5.37 -12.68 -15.97
N THR A 29 5.92 -12.74 -14.77
CA THR A 29 5.65 -13.81 -13.80
C THR A 29 5.03 -13.21 -12.54
N ALA A 30 4.03 -13.89 -11.99
CA ALA A 30 3.45 -13.55 -10.70
C ALA A 30 3.79 -14.66 -9.69
N VAL A 31 4.26 -14.26 -8.50
CA VAL A 31 4.62 -15.17 -7.41
C VAL A 31 3.72 -14.88 -6.22
N GLN A 32 3.13 -15.93 -5.64
CA GLN A 32 2.33 -15.83 -4.43
C GLN A 32 3.14 -16.35 -3.24
N GLY A 33 3.42 -15.48 -2.27
CA GLY A 33 4.16 -15.83 -1.05
C GLY A 33 4.35 -14.64 -0.12
N ASP A 34 4.96 -14.87 1.04
CA ASP A 34 5.40 -13.77 1.91
C ASP A 34 6.57 -13.05 1.24
N ALA A 35 6.53 -11.72 1.18
CA ALA A 35 7.57 -10.92 0.56
C ALA A 35 8.95 -11.15 1.20
N MET A 36 9.00 -11.43 2.51
CA MET A 36 10.25 -11.70 3.24
C MET A 36 10.89 -13.03 2.83
N ASP A 37 10.09 -13.99 2.35
CA ASP A 37 10.57 -15.29 1.90
C ASP A 37 10.82 -15.30 0.38
N VAL A 38 9.96 -14.62 -0.39
CA VAL A 38 10.02 -14.58 -1.84
C VAL A 38 11.21 -13.74 -2.33
N VAL A 39 11.54 -12.64 -1.64
CA VAL A 39 12.62 -11.73 -2.07
C VAL A 39 13.97 -12.45 -2.27
N GLU A 40 14.24 -13.50 -1.49
CA GLU A 40 15.48 -14.28 -1.58
C GLU A 40 15.53 -15.20 -2.81
N GLN A 41 14.38 -15.49 -3.42
CA GLN A 41 14.23 -16.40 -4.56
C GLN A 41 14.17 -15.65 -5.89
N LEU A 42 13.92 -14.34 -5.87
CA LEU A 42 13.83 -13.51 -7.07
C LEU A 42 15.19 -13.19 -7.64
N ASP A 43 15.37 -13.33 -8.95
CA ASP A 43 16.60 -12.94 -9.65
C ASP A 43 16.96 -11.46 -9.43
N GLU A 44 18.23 -11.14 -9.65
CA GLU A 44 18.68 -9.74 -9.66
C GLU A 44 17.99 -8.98 -10.81
N VAL A 45 17.55 -7.76 -10.53
CA VAL A 45 16.81 -6.92 -11.47
C VAL A 45 17.41 -5.52 -11.59
N ASP A 46 17.18 -4.86 -12.72
CA ASP A 46 17.57 -3.46 -12.90
C ASP A 46 16.80 -2.52 -11.96
N LEU A 47 15.53 -2.83 -11.69
CA LEU A 47 14.63 -2.01 -10.89
C LEU A 47 13.67 -2.84 -10.07
N ALA A 48 13.54 -2.52 -8.78
CA ALA A 48 12.49 -3.01 -7.89
C ALA A 48 11.57 -1.85 -7.46
N TYR A 49 10.25 -2.05 -7.53
CA TYR A 49 9.26 -1.12 -7.00
C TYR A 49 8.59 -1.72 -5.76
N LEU A 50 8.62 -1.00 -4.65
CA LEU A 50 8.11 -1.41 -3.35
C LEU A 50 6.99 -0.46 -2.90
N ASP A 51 5.82 -1.03 -2.63
CA ASP A 51 4.65 -0.38 -2.04
C ASP A 51 4.27 -1.17 -0.77
N PRO A 52 5.01 -0.97 0.33
CA PRO A 52 4.76 -1.69 1.58
C PRO A 52 3.51 -1.16 2.29
N PRO A 53 2.82 -1.97 3.12
CA PRO A 53 1.74 -1.47 3.97
C PRO A 53 2.20 -0.32 4.88
N TYR A 54 1.51 0.81 4.76
CA TYR A 54 1.90 2.07 5.40
C TYR A 54 1.44 2.25 6.86
N ASN A 55 0.46 1.46 7.29
CA ASN A 55 -0.24 1.62 8.55
C ASN A 55 -0.91 0.31 9.01
N GLN A 56 -1.74 0.37 10.06
CA GLN A 56 -2.39 -0.82 10.64
C GLN A 56 -3.41 -1.52 9.73
N HIS A 57 -3.72 -0.96 8.56
CA HIS A 57 -4.73 -1.50 7.66
C HIS A 57 -4.20 -2.75 6.94
N ARG A 58 -4.76 -3.89 7.32
CA ARG A 58 -4.49 -5.19 6.70
C ARG A 58 -5.23 -5.31 5.37
N TYR A 59 -4.50 -5.43 4.27
CA TYR A 59 -5.08 -5.60 2.93
C TYR A 59 -5.95 -6.84 2.81
N PHE A 60 -5.53 -7.97 3.38
CA PHE A 60 -6.35 -9.19 3.43
C PHE A 60 -7.76 -8.92 3.98
N THR A 61 -7.84 -8.14 5.06
CA THR A 61 -9.11 -7.82 5.72
C THR A 61 -9.89 -6.70 5.02
N ASN A 62 -9.20 -5.76 4.37
CA ASN A 62 -9.83 -4.63 3.66
C ASN A 62 -10.34 -5.01 2.27
N TYR A 63 -9.67 -5.94 1.60
CA TYR A 63 -9.99 -6.44 0.27
C TYR A 63 -10.56 -7.86 0.30
N HIS A 64 -11.15 -8.29 1.42
CA HIS A 64 -11.64 -9.66 1.60
C HIS A 64 -12.68 -10.09 0.55
N VAL A 65 -13.43 -9.15 -0.04
CA VAL A 65 -14.36 -9.45 -1.15
C VAL A 65 -13.59 -9.86 -2.39
N TRP A 66 -12.52 -9.13 -2.73
CA TRP A 66 -11.64 -9.50 -3.85
C TRP A 66 -10.95 -10.83 -3.58
N GLU A 67 -10.53 -11.09 -2.34
CA GLU A 67 -9.96 -12.40 -1.96
C GLU A 67 -10.93 -13.54 -2.28
N THR A 68 -12.21 -13.39 -1.88
CA THR A 68 -13.26 -14.37 -2.20
C THR A 68 -13.50 -14.52 -3.71
N LEU A 69 -13.51 -13.41 -4.46
CA LEU A 69 -13.72 -13.44 -5.91
C LEU A 69 -12.57 -14.15 -6.65
N ILE A 70 -11.32 -13.87 -6.26
CA ILE A 70 -10.13 -14.44 -6.92
C ILE A 70 -9.93 -15.91 -6.52
N ARG A 71 -10.13 -16.26 -5.24
CA ARG A 71 -10.08 -17.67 -4.79
C ARG A 71 -11.28 -18.49 -5.26
N TRP A 72 -12.35 -17.81 -5.66
CA TRP A 72 -13.62 -18.43 -6.04
C TRP A 72 -14.18 -19.36 -4.94
N ASP A 73 -14.10 -18.91 -3.69
CA ASP A 73 -14.59 -19.63 -2.52
C ASP A 73 -15.77 -18.91 -1.84
N ALA A 74 -16.29 -19.47 -0.75
CA ALA A 74 -17.40 -18.91 0.01
C ALA A 74 -17.28 -19.25 1.50
N PRO A 75 -16.29 -18.69 2.22
CA PRO A 75 -16.10 -18.98 3.64
C PRO A 75 -17.25 -18.41 4.48
N GLU A 76 -17.41 -18.93 5.69
CA GLU A 76 -18.21 -18.26 6.70
C GLU A 76 -17.70 -16.84 6.94
N HIS A 77 -18.58 -15.97 7.45
CA HIS A 77 -18.27 -14.56 7.68
C HIS A 77 -18.70 -14.09 9.06
N TYR A 78 -18.06 -13.02 9.56
CA TYR A 78 -18.38 -12.42 10.85
C TYR A 78 -18.52 -10.91 10.80
N GLY A 79 -19.24 -10.38 11.81
CA GLY A 79 -19.45 -8.95 12.00
C GLY A 79 -20.33 -8.31 10.93
N ILE A 80 -20.62 -7.03 11.12
CA ILE A 80 -21.56 -6.28 10.25
C ILE A 80 -21.00 -6.12 8.82
N ALA A 81 -19.67 -6.10 8.67
CA ALA A 81 -19.01 -6.00 7.37
C ALA A 81 -18.88 -7.35 6.64
N CYS A 82 -19.40 -8.46 7.21
CA CYS A 82 -19.31 -9.80 6.63
C CYS A 82 -17.88 -10.18 6.20
N LYS A 83 -16.91 -9.93 7.08
CA LYS A 83 -15.51 -10.31 6.83
C LYS A 83 -15.37 -11.82 6.89
N ARG A 84 -14.54 -12.39 6.01
CA ARG A 84 -14.19 -13.82 6.02
C ARG A 84 -13.66 -14.26 7.39
N VAL A 85 -14.06 -15.43 7.90
CA VAL A 85 -13.62 -15.93 9.23
C VAL A 85 -12.11 -16.10 9.35
N ASP A 86 -11.46 -16.51 8.27
CA ASP A 86 -10.00 -16.71 8.15
C ASP A 86 -9.20 -15.40 8.30
N ALA A 87 -9.83 -14.22 8.22
CA ALA A 87 -9.16 -12.94 8.46
C ALA A 87 -8.61 -12.78 9.89
N ARG A 88 -9.00 -13.66 10.82
CA ARG A 88 -8.49 -13.70 12.20
C ARG A 88 -7.29 -14.63 12.37
N ASP A 89 -7.04 -15.50 11.40
CA ASP A 89 -6.01 -16.52 11.48
C ASP A 89 -4.62 -15.89 11.49
N ASP A 90 -3.71 -16.48 12.26
CA ASP A 90 -2.33 -15.98 12.38
C ASP A 90 -1.60 -15.99 11.03
N ALA A 91 -1.91 -16.94 10.15
CA ALA A 91 -1.37 -17.01 8.80
C ALA A 91 -1.72 -15.80 7.90
N THR A 92 -2.73 -15.03 8.27
CA THR A 92 -3.14 -13.82 7.52
C THR A 92 -2.55 -12.53 8.10
N LYS A 93 -1.74 -12.64 9.17
CA LYS A 93 -1.03 -11.51 9.78
C LYS A 93 0.31 -11.33 9.08
N SER A 94 0.74 -10.08 8.96
CA SER A 94 2.06 -9.73 8.42
C SER A 94 2.81 -8.83 9.38
N VAL A 95 4.14 -9.00 9.41
CA VAL A 95 5.07 -8.14 10.16
C VAL A 95 4.98 -6.67 9.75
N PHE A 96 4.50 -6.39 8.54
CA PHE A 96 4.25 -5.04 8.04
C PHE A 96 2.99 -4.38 8.61
N ASN A 97 2.10 -5.11 9.29
CA ASN A 97 0.84 -4.56 9.82
C ASN A 97 0.90 -4.18 11.30
N ALA A 98 2.08 -4.18 11.93
CA ALA A 98 2.26 -3.72 13.30
C ALA A 98 3.34 -2.63 13.38
N LYS A 99 2.99 -1.49 14.01
CA LYS A 99 3.87 -0.32 14.11
C LYS A 99 5.23 -0.64 14.72
N ALA A 100 5.27 -1.54 15.70
CA ALA A 100 6.49 -1.91 16.41
C ALA A 100 7.48 -2.73 15.57
N THR A 101 6.99 -3.47 14.57
CA THR A 101 7.81 -4.39 13.76
C THR A 101 8.04 -3.91 12.35
N MET A 102 7.16 -3.04 11.82
CA MET A 102 7.13 -2.69 10.41
C MET A 102 8.43 -2.02 9.93
N ALA A 103 8.99 -1.07 10.69
CA ALA A 103 10.22 -0.38 10.28
C ALA A 103 11.41 -1.33 10.18
N THR A 104 11.55 -2.24 11.16
CA THR A 104 12.59 -3.28 11.14
C THR A 104 12.38 -4.26 9.99
N ALA A 105 11.16 -4.76 9.81
CA ALA A 105 10.84 -5.67 8.71
C ALA A 105 11.11 -5.05 7.33
N PHE A 106 10.81 -3.76 7.17
CA PHE A 106 11.06 -3.06 5.92
C PHE A 106 12.55 -2.83 5.67
N ALA A 107 13.33 -2.46 6.69
CA ALA A 107 14.78 -2.36 6.57
C ALA A 107 15.41 -3.72 6.21
N ASP A 108 14.94 -4.81 6.85
CA ASP A 108 15.38 -6.17 6.54
C ASP A 108 15.00 -6.57 5.09
N LEU A 109 13.83 -6.18 4.60
CA LEU A 109 13.43 -6.39 3.21
C LEU A 109 14.36 -5.64 2.26
N LEU A 110 14.63 -4.35 2.50
CA LEU A 110 15.53 -3.54 1.67
C LEU A 110 16.92 -4.15 1.56
N GLN A 111 17.45 -4.76 2.63
CA GLN A 111 18.75 -5.44 2.61
C GLN A 111 18.77 -6.69 1.71
N ARG A 112 17.61 -7.34 1.51
CA ARG A 112 17.49 -8.59 0.73
C ARG A 112 17.13 -8.33 -0.73
N VAL A 113 16.57 -7.16 -1.05
CA VAL A 113 16.21 -6.80 -2.42
C VAL A 113 17.48 -6.68 -3.28
N ARG A 114 17.56 -7.51 -4.32
CA ARG A 114 18.67 -7.51 -5.29
C ARG A 114 18.30 -6.66 -6.50
N ALA A 115 18.46 -5.36 -6.38
CA ALA A 115 18.17 -4.42 -7.48
C ALA A 115 19.19 -3.28 -7.58
N GLU A 116 19.53 -2.88 -8.81
CA GLU A 116 20.37 -1.70 -9.04
C GLU A 116 19.64 -0.41 -8.61
N ILE A 117 18.35 -0.30 -8.94
CA ILE A 117 17.48 0.81 -8.56
C ILE A 117 16.33 0.30 -7.70
N VAL A 118 16.10 0.93 -6.55
CA VAL A 118 14.92 0.68 -5.71
C VAL A 118 14.03 1.90 -5.73
N VAL A 119 12.77 1.71 -6.07
CA VAL A 119 11.72 2.72 -6.00
C VAL A 119 10.79 2.35 -4.84
N VAL A 120 10.55 3.27 -3.93
CA VAL A 120 9.59 3.09 -2.82
C VAL A 120 8.53 4.16 -2.91
N SER A 121 7.26 3.77 -2.98
CA SER A 121 6.15 4.70 -2.76
C SER A 121 5.81 4.70 -1.27
N TYR A 122 5.64 5.87 -0.67
CA TYR A 122 5.27 5.99 0.75
C TYR A 122 4.51 7.28 1.04
N ASN A 123 3.37 7.16 1.72
CA ASN A 123 2.58 8.33 2.10
C ASN A 123 3.16 9.07 3.33
N ASP A 124 2.96 10.37 3.42
CA ASP A 124 3.40 11.21 4.55
C ASP A 124 2.65 11.02 5.88
N GLU A 125 1.58 10.22 5.94
CA GLU A 125 0.91 9.81 7.19
C GLU A 125 1.32 8.40 7.69
N SER A 126 2.31 7.81 7.03
CA SER A 126 2.73 6.44 7.27
C SER A 126 3.67 6.31 8.48
N TRP A 127 3.99 5.08 8.88
CA TRP A 127 4.81 4.84 10.09
C TRP A 127 6.29 5.20 9.98
N ILE A 128 6.90 5.03 8.81
CA ILE A 128 8.27 5.45 8.52
C ILE A 128 8.23 6.87 7.98
N SER A 129 8.91 7.80 8.63
CA SER A 129 9.06 9.17 8.14
C SER A 129 9.92 9.23 6.89
N ARG A 130 9.83 10.35 6.16
CA ARG A 130 10.70 10.61 5.00
C ARG A 130 12.18 10.45 5.33
N ASP A 131 12.63 10.98 6.45
CA ASP A 131 14.04 10.95 6.85
C ASP A 131 14.49 9.54 7.25
N GLU A 132 13.63 8.79 7.96
CA GLU A 132 13.89 7.38 8.27
C GLU A 132 13.96 6.51 7.01
N MET A 133 13.12 6.79 6.01
CA MET A 133 13.15 6.10 4.71
C MET A 133 14.44 6.37 3.95
N VAL A 134 14.87 7.64 3.90
CA VAL A 134 16.16 8.02 3.30
C VAL A 134 17.32 7.32 4.01
N ALA A 135 17.32 7.31 5.35
CA ALA A 135 18.35 6.66 6.14
C ALA A 135 18.38 5.13 5.91
N ALA A 136 17.21 4.50 5.78
CA ALA A 136 17.13 3.06 5.49
C ALA A 136 17.69 2.72 4.11
N LEU A 137 17.39 3.53 3.09
CA LEU A 137 17.91 3.33 1.72
C LEU A 137 19.42 3.60 1.62
N ASP A 138 19.93 4.59 2.38
CA ASP A 138 21.36 4.86 2.49
C ASP A 138 22.10 3.71 3.20
N ALA A 139 21.52 3.18 4.29
CA ALA A 139 22.11 2.10 5.08
C ALA A 139 22.28 0.78 4.31
N VAL A 140 21.49 0.54 3.26
CA VAL A 140 21.64 -0.65 2.40
C VAL A 140 22.63 -0.45 1.24
N GLY A 141 23.28 0.72 1.16
CA GLY A 141 24.40 0.97 0.26
C GLY A 141 24.07 1.68 -1.04
N HIS A 142 22.87 2.27 -1.18
CA HIS A 142 22.56 3.10 -2.35
C HIS A 142 23.33 4.44 -2.27
N GLU A 143 24.08 4.76 -3.33
CA GLU A 143 24.89 5.98 -3.38
C GLU A 143 24.07 7.29 -3.30
N GLN A 144 22.82 7.25 -3.74
CA GLN A 144 21.97 8.42 -3.85
C GLN A 144 20.50 8.05 -3.70
N VAL A 145 19.75 8.92 -3.02
CA VAL A 145 18.29 8.88 -2.95
C VAL A 145 17.72 10.17 -3.56
N ARG A 146 16.77 10.03 -4.47
CA ARG A 146 15.96 11.09 -5.08
C ARG A 146 14.53 10.94 -4.61
N ILE A 147 13.82 12.07 -4.46
CA ILE A 147 12.44 12.06 -3.97
C ILE A 147 11.59 12.91 -4.90
N LEU A 148 10.50 12.31 -5.39
CA LEU A 148 9.43 12.97 -6.12
C LEU A 148 8.22 13.07 -5.19
N ASP A 149 7.71 14.28 -5.00
CA ASP A 149 6.58 14.55 -4.12
C ASP A 149 5.31 14.76 -4.97
N PHE A 150 4.24 14.02 -4.69
CA PHE A 150 2.96 14.15 -5.37
C PHE A 150 1.88 14.58 -4.38
N ASP A 151 1.33 15.78 -4.57
CA ASP A 151 0.35 16.35 -3.65
C ASP A 151 -1.09 16.03 -4.07
N TYR A 152 -1.80 15.23 -3.27
CA TYR A 152 -3.15 14.76 -3.61
C TYR A 152 -4.18 15.11 -2.53
N LYS A 153 -5.44 15.24 -2.96
CA LYS A 153 -6.56 15.51 -2.05
C LYS A 153 -6.86 14.27 -1.22
N ARG A 154 -6.94 14.43 0.10
CA ARG A 154 -7.31 13.35 1.02
C ARG A 154 -8.75 12.88 0.73
N TYR A 155 -8.99 11.58 0.92
CA TYR A 155 -10.32 11.00 0.74
C TYR A 155 -11.39 11.72 1.58
N VAL A 156 -12.58 11.94 0.98
CA VAL A 156 -13.70 12.75 1.53
C VAL A 156 -14.19 12.26 2.90
N GLY A 157 -13.91 11.00 3.27
CA GLY A 157 -14.15 10.49 4.61
C GLY A 157 -13.51 11.33 5.74
N ALA A 158 -12.40 12.02 5.49
CA ALA A 158 -11.77 12.94 6.44
C ALA A 158 -12.60 14.22 6.67
N GLN A 159 -13.47 14.59 5.73
CA GLN A 159 -14.40 15.72 5.84
C GLN A 159 -15.76 15.30 6.43
N ILE A 160 -16.21 14.08 6.11
CA ILE A 160 -17.52 13.57 6.55
C ILE A 160 -17.45 13.04 8.00
N GLY A 161 -16.31 12.48 8.42
CA GLY A 161 -16.12 11.87 9.74
C GLY A 161 -16.14 12.84 10.94
N ILE A 162 -16.30 14.14 10.70
CA ILE A 162 -16.43 15.14 11.76
C ILE A 162 -17.86 15.28 12.29
N HIS A 163 -18.84 14.57 11.72
CA HIS A 163 -20.24 14.60 12.16
C HIS A 163 -20.68 13.24 12.71
N SER A 164 -21.42 13.26 13.82
CA SER A 164 -22.03 12.07 14.42
C SER A 164 -23.13 11.49 13.52
N PRO A 165 -23.63 10.27 13.79
CA PRO A 165 -24.81 9.72 13.10
C PRO A 165 -26.07 10.60 13.24
N THR A 166 -26.11 11.49 14.24
CA THR A 166 -27.17 12.47 14.50
C THR A 166 -26.90 13.85 13.87
N GLY A 167 -25.82 14.00 13.09
CA GLY A 167 -25.46 15.22 12.36
C GLY A 167 -24.72 16.28 13.19
N GLN A 168 -24.36 15.97 14.44
CA GLN A 168 -23.65 16.91 15.31
C GLN A 168 -22.17 16.93 14.98
N LYS A 169 -21.56 18.11 14.86
CA LYS A 169 -20.11 18.24 14.68
C LYS A 169 -19.39 17.74 15.94
N VAL A 170 -18.64 16.65 15.82
CA VAL A 170 -17.89 15.96 16.87
C VAL A 170 -16.37 15.99 16.65
N GLY A 171 -15.90 16.72 15.62
CA GLY A 171 -14.48 16.86 15.33
C GLY A 171 -14.16 18.08 14.46
N GLU A 172 -12.86 18.30 14.25
CA GLU A 172 -12.33 19.32 13.37
C GLU A 172 -11.78 18.71 12.09
N VAL A 173 -11.98 19.41 10.97
CA VAL A 173 -11.33 19.06 9.71
C VAL A 173 -9.85 19.33 9.88
N LYS A 174 -9.05 18.27 9.96
CA LYS A 174 -7.59 18.37 9.99
C LYS A 174 -7.04 18.56 8.58
N ARG A 175 -5.90 17.94 8.28
CA ARG A 175 -5.21 18.03 7.00
C ARG A 175 -6.06 17.45 5.86
N LEU A 176 -6.29 18.26 4.81
CA LEU A 176 -7.11 17.93 3.64
C LEU A 176 -6.31 17.41 2.43
N ARG A 177 -4.97 17.43 2.54
CA ARG A 177 -4.07 17.03 1.48
C ARG A 177 -2.95 16.19 2.07
N ASN A 178 -2.61 15.13 1.36
CA ASN A 178 -1.51 14.25 1.71
C ASN A 178 -0.47 14.33 0.58
N VAL A 179 0.78 14.07 0.93
CA VAL A 179 1.87 13.99 -0.03
C VAL A 179 2.27 12.52 -0.16
N GLU A 180 2.29 12.02 -1.39
CA GLU A 180 2.92 10.76 -1.70
C GLU A 180 4.37 11.00 -2.06
N HIS A 181 5.28 10.33 -1.36
CA HIS A 181 6.70 10.37 -1.64
C HIS A 181 7.07 9.17 -2.50
N VAL A 182 7.68 9.40 -3.65
CA VAL A 182 8.33 8.36 -4.44
C VAL A 182 9.83 8.52 -4.27
N PHE A 183 10.42 7.63 -3.47
CA PHE A 183 11.86 7.53 -3.27
C PHE A 183 12.46 6.71 -4.41
N ILE A 184 13.55 7.17 -5.00
CA ILE A 184 14.30 6.49 -6.04
C ILE A 184 15.74 6.42 -5.57
N ALA A 185 16.21 5.22 -5.21
CA ALA A 185 17.55 4.97 -4.68
C ALA A 185 18.36 4.11 -5.65
N GLY A 186 19.65 4.41 -5.82
CA GLY A 186 20.52 3.68 -6.73
C GLY A 186 21.86 4.38 -6.99
N PRO A 187 22.66 3.88 -7.95
CA PRO A 187 23.93 4.51 -8.32
C PRO A 187 23.73 5.94 -8.85
N THR A 188 24.62 6.85 -8.45
CA THR A 188 24.54 8.27 -8.84
C THR A 188 24.44 8.46 -10.36
N ARG A 189 25.16 7.62 -11.12
CA ARG A 189 25.15 7.64 -12.60
C ARG A 189 23.78 7.31 -13.21
N ARG A 190 22.97 6.49 -12.54
CA ARG A 190 21.65 6.06 -13.02
C ARG A 190 20.57 7.08 -12.67
N LEU A 191 20.78 7.81 -11.58
CA LEU A 191 19.84 8.81 -11.07
C LEU A 191 20.12 10.22 -11.62
N ALA A 192 21.20 10.38 -12.40
CA ALA A 192 21.54 11.63 -13.06
C ALA A 192 20.42 12.08 -14.02
N GLY A 193 19.95 13.32 -13.87
CA GLY A 193 18.90 13.89 -14.72
C GLY A 193 17.46 13.61 -14.28
N LEU A 194 17.24 12.79 -13.23
CA LEU A 194 15.92 12.68 -12.62
C LEU A 194 15.56 14.00 -11.91
N PRO A 195 14.29 14.46 -12.01
CA PRO A 195 13.83 15.65 -11.29
C PRO A 195 13.89 15.43 -9.77
N VAL A 196 13.93 16.53 -9.02
CA VAL A 196 13.88 16.53 -7.56
C VAL A 196 12.76 17.48 -7.11
N GLY A 197 11.91 17.03 -6.19
CA GLY A 197 10.86 17.87 -5.60
C GLY A 197 9.44 17.55 -6.08
N LEU A 198 8.53 18.52 -5.93
CA LEU A 198 7.11 18.39 -6.27
C LEU A 198 6.91 18.22 -7.78
N ALA A 199 6.19 17.16 -8.14
CA ALA A 199 5.70 16.88 -9.50
C ALA A 199 4.23 17.30 -9.66
#